data_AF-A0A1B2F1T9-F1
#
_entry.id   AF-A0A1B2F1T9-F1
#
_cell.length_a   1.000
_cell.length_b   1.000
_cell.length_c   1.000
_cell.angle_alpha   90.00
_cell.angle_beta   90.00
_cell.angle_gamma   90.00
#
_symmetry.space_group_name_H-M   'P 1'
#
loop_
_entity.id
_entity.type
_entity.pdbx_description
1 polymer ?
#
loop_
_entity_poly.entity_id
_entity_poly.type
_entity_poly.pdbx_seq_one_letter_code
_entity_poly.pdbx_strand_id
1 'polypeptide(L)'
;MRLNLWSTGPFKVYKLCQYDQGVGCGIRNGAGHEVPVDVALTLPLGVQHANAPVRRLAIPTGRDAALTFEMAMPVAGQSGQLHFDVVAQHVKSMLDYPGSTYLGDVTVLFDATL
;
A
#
# COMPACT_ATOMS: atom_id res chain seq x y z
N MET A 1 0.23 6.11 -7.20
CA MET A 1 -1.08 6.79 -7.21
C MET A 1 -1.06 7.94 -6.21
N ARG A 2 -1.46 9.16 -6.61
CA ARG A 2 -1.55 10.30 -5.69
C ARG A 2 -2.87 10.28 -4.92
N LEU A 3 -2.83 10.78 -3.69
CA LEU A 3 -4.01 11.02 -2.87
C LEU A 3 -3.87 12.38 -2.18
N ASN A 4 -4.99 12.91 -1.69
CA ASN A 4 -5.00 14.06 -0.78
C ASN A 4 -5.61 13.60 0.54
N LEU A 5 -5.01 14.03 1.65
CA LEU A 5 -5.44 13.66 2.99
C LEU A 5 -6.10 14.84 3.70
N TRP A 6 -7.20 14.55 4.39
CA TRP A 6 -7.82 15.43 5.37
C TRP A 6 -7.97 14.64 6.66
N SER A 7 -7.31 15.09 7.73
CA SER A 7 -7.47 14.51 9.05
C SER A 7 -7.06 15.49 10.14
N THR A 8 -7.79 15.48 11.24
CA THR A 8 -7.47 16.19 12.49
C THR A 8 -7.11 15.22 13.63
N GLY A 9 -7.32 13.91 13.43
CA GLY A 9 -7.15 12.89 14.45
C GLY A 9 -6.38 11.66 13.95
N PRO A 10 -5.98 10.78 14.87
CA PRO A 10 -5.30 9.54 14.51
C PRO A 10 -6.22 8.61 13.70
N PHE A 11 -5.62 7.72 12.92
CA PHE A 11 -6.35 6.74 12.09
C PHE A 11 -5.48 5.50 11.87
N LYS A 12 -6.09 4.41 11.41
CA LYS A 12 -5.41 3.18 11.04
C LYS A 12 -5.37 2.98 9.53
N VAL A 13 -4.32 2.35 9.02
CA VAL A 13 -4.25 1.91 7.60
C VAL A 13 -3.81 0.47 7.51
N TYR A 14 -4.50 -0.28 6.66
CA TYR A 14 -4.15 -1.63 6.23
C TYR A 14 -4.62 -1.84 4.80
N LYS A 15 -4.23 -2.96 4.19
CA LYS A 15 -4.70 -3.36 2.86
C LYS A 15 -5.37 -4.73 2.88
N LEU A 16 -6.17 -4.98 1.86
CA LEU A 16 -6.65 -6.29 1.45
C LEU A 16 -6.20 -6.52 0.00
N CYS A 17 -5.85 -7.76 -0.32
CA CYS A 17 -5.39 -8.14 -1.65
C CYS A 17 -6.39 -9.13 -2.27
N GLN A 18 -6.57 -9.07 -3.59
CA GLN A 18 -7.25 -10.16 -4.31
C GLN A 18 -6.46 -11.47 -4.22
N TYR A 19 -5.14 -11.37 -4.30
CA TYR A 19 -4.21 -12.48 -4.14
C TYR A 19 -3.18 -12.09 -3.08
N ASP A 20 -3.09 -12.87 -2.00
CA ASP A 20 -2.14 -12.61 -0.91
C ASP A 20 -0.77 -13.19 -1.23
N GLN A 21 0.29 -12.38 -1.08
CA GLN A 21 1.69 -12.75 -1.35
C GLN A 21 2.58 -12.37 -0.17
N GLY A 22 2.35 -13.00 0.99
CA GLY A 22 3.03 -12.67 2.24
C GLY A 22 2.72 -11.25 2.69
N VAL A 23 3.73 -10.38 2.70
CA VAL A 23 3.56 -8.95 3.02
C VAL A 23 3.09 -8.11 1.82
N GLY A 24 3.22 -8.65 0.60
CA GLY A 24 2.81 -8.05 -0.67
C GLY A 24 1.39 -8.43 -1.09
N CYS A 25 0.88 -7.78 -2.14
CA CYS A 25 -0.28 -8.29 -2.88
C CYS A 25 0.21 -8.96 -4.16
N GLY A 26 -0.54 -9.91 -4.70
CA GLY A 26 -0.25 -10.56 -5.98
C GLY A 26 -0.98 -9.90 -7.15
N ILE A 27 -0.34 -9.94 -8.32
CA ILE A 27 -1.01 -9.81 -9.62
C ILE A 27 -0.80 -11.12 -10.38
N ARG A 28 -1.80 -11.56 -11.14
CA ARG A 28 -1.81 -12.87 -11.79
C ARG A 28 -2.14 -12.75 -13.27
N ASN A 29 -1.49 -13.56 -14.10
CA ASN A 29 -1.80 -13.64 -15.54
C ASN A 29 -2.79 -14.77 -15.87
N GLY A 30 -3.17 -14.88 -17.15
CA GLY A 30 -4.08 -15.92 -17.64
C GLY A 30 -3.53 -17.35 -17.55
N ALA A 31 -2.22 -17.53 -17.39
CA ALA A 31 -1.56 -18.82 -17.18
C ALA A 31 -1.50 -19.21 -15.69
N GLY A 32 -2.00 -18.36 -14.79
CA GLY A 32 -1.98 -18.58 -13.35
C GLY A 32 -0.65 -18.22 -12.67
N HIS A 33 0.32 -17.68 -13.40
CA HIS A 33 1.57 -17.18 -12.80
C HIS A 33 1.29 -15.89 -12.02
N GLU A 34 1.76 -15.86 -10.79
CA GLU A 34 1.52 -14.78 -9.83
C GLU A 34 2.82 -14.08 -9.44
N VAL A 35 2.74 -12.76 -9.31
CA VAL A 35 3.89 -11.88 -9.13
C VAL A 35 3.60 -10.94 -7.96
N PRO A 36 4.51 -10.80 -6.97
CA PRO A 36 4.31 -9.91 -5.85
C PRO A 36 4.44 -8.43 -6.26
N VAL A 37 3.53 -7.63 -5.72
CA VAL A 37 3.48 -6.17 -5.75
C VAL A 37 3.64 -5.66 -4.31
N ASP A 38 4.68 -4.86 -4.12
CA ASP A 38 4.89 -4.11 -2.90
C ASP A 38 3.93 -2.93 -2.87
N VAL A 39 3.26 -2.74 -1.74
CA VAL A 39 2.28 -1.66 -1.54
C VAL A 39 2.74 -0.83 -0.35
N ALA A 40 3.05 0.44 -0.60
CA ALA A 40 3.60 1.32 0.41
C ALA A 40 2.95 2.71 0.37
N LEU A 41 3.07 3.44 1.48
CA LEU A 41 2.42 4.73 1.70
C LEU A 41 3.45 5.82 2.02
N THR A 42 3.28 6.99 1.42
CA THR A 42 3.89 8.25 1.85
C THR A 42 2.78 9.20 2.25
N LEU A 43 2.90 9.82 3.43
CA LEU A 43 1.95 10.79 3.93
C LEU A 43 2.61 12.17 4.13
N PRO A 44 1.80 13.24 4.22
CA PRO A 44 2.28 14.58 4.53
C PRO A 44 3.03 14.65 5.87
N LEU A 45 3.87 15.67 6.04
CA LEU A 45 4.67 15.91 7.26
C LEU A 45 3.86 15.97 8.55
N GLY A 46 2.57 16.34 8.47
CA GLY A 46 1.68 16.38 9.63
C GLY A 46 1.26 15.01 10.18
N VAL A 47 1.59 13.92 9.47
CA VAL A 47 1.28 12.55 9.89
C VAL A 47 2.56 11.77 10.19
N GLN A 48 2.56 11.03 11.29
CA GLN A 48 3.68 10.24 11.75
C GLN A 48 3.26 8.81 12.08
N HIS A 49 4.21 7.89 12.01
CA HIS A 49 4.08 6.54 12.52
C HIS A 49 5.29 6.26 13.41
N ALA A 50 5.06 5.82 14.65
CA ALA A 50 6.11 5.58 15.64
C ALA A 50 7.10 6.75 15.78
N ASN A 51 6.58 7.98 15.90
CA ASN A 51 7.35 9.24 15.96
C ASN A 51 8.26 9.52 14.74
N ALA A 52 7.99 8.90 13.59
CA ALA A 52 8.78 9.08 12.37
C ALA A 52 7.91 9.55 11.18
N PRO A 53 8.48 10.31 10.23
CA PRO A 53 7.79 10.65 8.99
C PRO A 53 7.43 9.42 8.15
N VAL A 54 6.24 9.42 7.57
CA VAL A 54 5.76 8.30 6.76
C VAL A 54 6.24 8.43 5.32
N ARG A 55 7.28 7.68 4.94
CA ARG A 55 7.85 7.67 3.58
C ARG A 55 8.02 6.25 3.08
N ARG A 56 7.31 5.88 2.02
CA ARG A 56 7.29 4.52 1.44
C ARG A 56 7.19 3.43 2.53
N LEU A 57 6.34 3.66 3.53
CA LEU A 57 6.09 2.70 4.61
C LEU A 57 5.20 1.57 4.07
N ALA A 58 5.65 0.33 4.18
CA ALA A 58 4.90 -0.84 3.71
C ALA A 58 3.55 -0.95 4.44
N ILE A 59 2.47 -1.18 3.68
CA ILE A 59 1.12 -1.34 4.25
C ILE A 59 0.88 -2.83 4.52
N PRO A 60 0.58 -3.23 5.76
CA PRO A 60 0.35 -4.63 6.11
C PRO A 60 -1.03 -5.10 5.63
N THR A 61 -1.13 -6.40 5.38
CA THR A 61 -2.37 -7.07 4.99
C THR A 61 -3.22 -7.38 6.22
N GLY A 62 -4.52 -7.07 6.15
CA GLY A 62 -5.49 -7.42 7.18
C GLY A 62 -5.60 -6.41 8.33
N ARG A 63 -6.78 -6.39 8.97
CA ARG A 63 -7.11 -5.40 10.01
C ARG A 63 -6.29 -5.57 11.29
N ASP A 64 -5.96 -6.81 11.65
CA ASP A 64 -5.26 -7.13 12.90
C ASP A 64 -3.82 -6.59 12.92
N ALA A 65 -3.22 -6.41 11.73
CA ALA A 65 -1.88 -5.86 11.57
C ALA A 65 -1.88 -4.36 11.24
N ALA A 66 -3.03 -3.68 11.31
CA ALA A 66 -3.16 -2.30 10.85
C ALA A 66 -2.18 -1.34 11.54
N LEU A 67 -1.57 -0.46 10.74
CA LEU A 67 -0.67 0.58 11.23
C LEU A 67 -1.49 1.71 11.82
N THR A 68 -1.13 2.16 13.02
CA THR A 68 -1.68 3.38 13.61
C THR A 68 -0.82 4.58 13.20
N PHE A 69 -1.48 5.66 12.77
CA PHE A 69 -0.86 6.93 12.43
C PHE A 69 -1.30 8.01 13.42
N GLU A 70 -0.33 8.81 13.85
CA GLU A 70 -0.49 9.91 14.78
C GLU A 70 -0.40 11.24 14.04
N MET A 71 -1.10 12.25 14.55
CA MET A 71 -1.11 13.59 13.96
C MET A 71 -0.18 14.51 14.76
N ALA A 72 0.88 14.99 14.13
CA ALA A 72 1.72 16.04 14.70
C ALA A 72 1.07 17.43 14.56
N MET A 73 0.27 17.60 13.50
CA MET A 73 -0.57 18.78 13.26
C MET A 73 -1.74 18.41 12.35
N PRO A 74 -2.87 19.14 12.37
CA PRO A 74 -3.96 18.93 11.43
C PRO A 74 -3.51 18.98 9.98
N VAL A 75 -4.03 18.07 9.15
CA VAL A 75 -3.76 18.01 7.72
C VAL A 75 -5.04 18.28 6.95
N ALA A 76 -4.99 19.24 6.02
CA ALA A 76 -6.13 19.62 5.19
C ALA A 76 -5.72 19.70 3.72
N GLY A 77 -6.09 18.68 2.94
CA GLY A 77 -5.86 18.63 1.50
C GLY A 77 -4.40 18.50 1.09
N GLN A 78 -3.52 18.05 1.99
CA GLN A 78 -2.11 17.86 1.66
C GLN A 78 -1.90 16.52 0.94
N SER A 79 -0.97 16.52 -0.01
CA SER A 79 -0.75 15.37 -0.89
C SER A 79 0.02 14.24 -0.22
N GLY A 80 -0.47 13.02 -0.40
CA GLY A 80 0.22 11.77 -0.13
C GLY A 80 0.33 10.91 -1.39
N GLN A 81 0.94 9.74 -1.25
CA GLN A 81 1.15 8.82 -2.36
C GLN A 81 1.07 7.36 -1.91
N LEU A 82 0.28 6.58 -2.64
CA LEU A 82 0.38 5.12 -2.66
C LEU A 82 1.38 4.69 -3.73
N HIS A 83 2.31 3.83 -3.33
CA HIS A 83 3.33 3.22 -4.17
C HIS A 83 2.95 1.77 -4.43
N PHE A 84 3.09 1.37 -5.69
CA PHE A 84 2.86 0.01 -6.16
C PHE A 84 4.08 -0.35 -6.99
N ASP A 85 4.86 -1.33 -6.53
CA ASP A 85 6.13 -1.68 -7.17
C ASP A 85 6.21 -3.18 -7.38
N VAL A 86 6.54 -3.58 -8.61
CA VAL A 86 7.02 -4.92 -8.91
C VAL A 86 8.53 -4.83 -8.99
N VAL A 87 9.24 -5.37 -8.00
CA VAL A 87 10.71 -5.28 -7.96
C VAL A 87 11.35 -6.07 -9.09
N ALA A 88 12.56 -5.66 -9.50
CA ALA A 88 13.24 -6.22 -10.68
C ALA A 88 13.39 -7.75 -10.65
N GLN A 89 13.53 -8.36 -9.47
CA GLN A 89 13.57 -9.81 -9.33
C GLN A 89 12.26 -10.48 -9.76
N HIS A 90 11.12 -9.91 -9.41
CA HIS A 90 9.79 -10.42 -9.78
C HIS A 90 9.47 -10.15 -11.26
N VAL A 91 9.99 -9.04 -11.82
CA VAL A 91 9.86 -8.77 -13.27
C VAL A 91 10.56 -9.85 -14.11
N LYS A 92 11.68 -10.41 -13.63
CA LYS A 92 12.40 -11.45 -14.40
C LYS A 92 11.55 -12.69 -14.66
N SER A 93 10.77 -13.17 -13.70
CA SER A 93 9.90 -14.33 -13.92
C SER A 93 8.71 -14.02 -14.83
N MET A 94 8.34 -12.75 -14.97
CA MET A 94 7.31 -12.35 -15.95
C MET A 94 7.76 -12.59 -17.39
N LEU A 95 9.07 -12.59 -17.66
CA LEU A 95 9.63 -12.80 -19.00
C LEU A 95 9.41 -14.22 -19.51
N ASP A 96 9.17 -15.18 -18.61
CA ASP A 96 8.84 -16.57 -18.96
C ASP A 96 7.40 -16.69 -19.52
N TYR A 97 6.59 -15.62 -19.42
CA TYR A 97 5.20 -15.56 -19.88
C TYR A 97 4.98 -14.37 -20.83
N PRO A 98 5.65 -14.33 -22.00
CA PRO A 98 5.58 -13.21 -22.93
C PRO A 98 4.16 -13.01 -23.48
N GLY A 99 3.79 -11.76 -23.73
CA GLY A 99 2.45 -11.41 -24.26
C GLY A 99 1.30 -11.53 -23.25
N SER A 100 1.60 -11.86 -22.00
CA SER A 100 0.59 -11.95 -20.93
C SER A 100 0.32 -10.60 -20.26
N THR A 101 -0.93 -10.40 -19.81
CA THR A 101 -1.32 -9.30 -18.93
C THR A 101 -1.51 -9.81 -17.51
N TYR A 102 -0.98 -9.07 -16.53
CA TYR A 102 -1.15 -9.38 -15.10
C TYR A 102 -2.15 -8.42 -14.48
N LEU A 103 -3.08 -8.96 -13.70
CA LEU A 103 -4.16 -8.21 -13.05
C LEU A 103 -4.28 -8.64 -11.58
N GLY A 104 -4.66 -7.71 -10.71
CA GLY A 104 -4.89 -7.97 -9.30
C GLY A 104 -5.43 -6.72 -8.61
N ASP A 105 -6.41 -6.89 -7.74
CA ASP A 105 -6.98 -5.78 -6.96
C ASP A 105 -6.27 -5.60 -5.62
N VAL A 106 -6.03 -4.33 -5.25
CA VAL A 106 -5.55 -3.92 -3.93
C VAL A 106 -6.53 -2.92 -3.36
N THR A 107 -7.11 -3.24 -2.20
CA THR A 107 -7.99 -2.33 -1.46
C THR A 107 -7.22 -1.79 -0.26
N VAL A 108 -7.00 -0.48 -0.22
CA VAL A 108 -6.36 0.19 0.92
C VAL A 108 -7.43 0.84 1.78
N LEU A 109 -7.47 0.50 3.07
CA LEU A 109 -8.47 0.97 4.01
C LEU A 109 -7.86 2.00 4.95
N PHE A 110 -8.51 3.17 5.03
CA PHE A 110 -8.21 4.22 5.99
C PHE A 110 -9.34 4.21 7.02
N ASP A 111 -9.07 3.71 8.22
CA ASP A 111 -10.04 3.55 9.30
C ASP A 111 -9.86 4.68 10.32
N ALA A 112 -10.80 5.64 10.31
CA ALA A 112 -10.82 6.77 11.24
C ALA A 112 -11.59 6.46 12.54
N THR A 113 -12.07 5.23 12.71
CA THR A 113 -12.67 4.78 13.96
C THR A 113 -11.58 4.23 14.88
N LEU A 114 -11.29 4.97 15.94
CA LEU A 114 -10.43 4.56 17.04
C LEU A 114 -11.25 4.47 18.32
#